data_AF-A0AAV0Y2G6-F1
#
_entry.id   AF-A0AAV0Y2G6-F1
#
_cell.length_a   1.000
_cell.length_b   1.000
_cell.length_c   1.000
_cell.angle_alpha   90.00
_cell.angle_beta   90.00
_cell.angle_gamma   90.00
#
_symmetry.space_group_name_H-M   'P 1'
#
loop_
_entity.id
_entity.type
_entity.pdbx_description
1 polymer ?
#
loop_
_entity_poly.entity_id
_entity_poly.type
_entity_poly.pdbx_seq_one_letter_code
_entity_poly.pdbx_strand_id
1 'polypeptide(L)'
;MGGVDLMDRMIAHYPHGFKNKKWYLRIFFHFLNISIINSWIIYKENCQNIPLLQFKASIVWTMLQIGKCDTPKRGRPSLQSDPPKKKKKITRYICKKCDTPVCPECMEDFHRK
;
A
#
# COMPACT_ATOMS: atom_id res chain seq x y z
N MET A 1 25.52 23.28 16.13
CA MET A 1 24.81 22.05 16.54
C MET A 1 23.41 22.03 15.91
N GLY A 2 23.29 21.80 14.59
CA GLY A 2 21.97 21.85 13.91
C GLY A 2 21.73 20.71 12.93
N GLY A 3 22.67 19.77 12.83
CA GLY A 3 22.54 18.63 11.91
C GLY A 3 21.42 17.67 12.34
N VAL A 4 21.25 17.46 13.65
CA VAL A 4 20.20 16.60 14.20
C VAL A 4 18.82 17.23 13.96
N ASP A 5 18.65 18.53 14.23
CA ASP A 5 17.39 19.24 13.98
C ASP A 5 17.01 19.25 12.50
N LEU A 6 18.00 19.37 11.62
CA LEU A 6 17.79 19.30 10.18
C LEU A 6 17.31 17.91 9.75
N MET A 7 17.93 16.85 10.26
CA MET A 7 17.51 15.47 10.01
C MET A 7 16.07 15.24 10.50
N ASP A 8 15.76 15.65 11.73
CA ASP A 8 14.42 15.48 12.30
C ASP A 8 13.36 16.25 11.49
N ARG A 9 13.69 17.45 11.01
CA ARG A 9 12.85 18.20 10.08
C ARG A 9 12.62 17.45 8.77
N MET A 10 13.65 16.83 8.19
CA MET A 10 13.50 16.04 6.95
C MET A 10 12.63 14.80 7.15
N ILE A 11 12.73 14.15 8.31
CA ILE A 11 11.87 13.03 8.69
C ILE A 11 10.42 13.51 8.84
N ALA A 12 10.21 14.68 9.45
CA ALA A 12 8.88 15.26 9.64
C ALA A 12 8.19 15.68 8.32
N HIS A 13 8.95 16.00 7.27
CA HIS A 13 8.39 16.34 5.95
C HIS A 13 7.71 15.15 5.25
N TYR A 14 8.21 13.93 5.47
CA TYR A 14 7.65 12.70 4.85
C TYR A 14 7.44 11.62 5.90
N PRO A 15 6.50 11.81 6.84
CA PRO A 15 6.27 10.91 7.94
C PRO A 15 5.63 9.61 7.46
N HIS A 16 5.86 8.54 8.22
CA HIS A 16 5.23 7.26 7.94
C HIS A 16 3.76 7.31 8.40
N GLY A 17 2.81 7.11 7.49
CA GLY A 17 1.38 7.30 7.75
C GLY A 17 0.70 6.21 8.59
N PHE A 18 1.41 5.15 8.99
CA PHE A 18 0.80 4.03 9.71
C PHE A 18 0.82 4.21 11.22
N LYS A 19 -0.34 4.01 11.85
CA LYS A 19 -0.43 3.84 13.31
C LYS A 19 0.12 2.47 13.69
N ASN A 20 1.34 2.45 14.24
CA ASN A 20 1.97 1.23 14.71
C ASN A 20 1.35 0.77 16.04
N LYS A 21 0.77 -0.44 16.06
CA LYS A 21 0.25 -1.07 17.30
C LYS A 21 1.38 -1.57 18.22
N LYS A 22 2.57 -1.82 17.64
CA LYS A 22 3.74 -2.33 18.35
C LYS A 22 4.82 -1.24 18.38
N TRP A 23 5.31 -0.89 19.56
CA TRP A 23 6.22 0.25 19.77
C TRP A 23 7.54 0.12 19.00
N TYR A 24 8.10 -1.09 18.92
CA TYR A 24 9.38 -1.34 18.24
C TYR A 24 9.35 -1.03 16.74
N LEU A 25 8.19 -1.11 16.09
CA LEU A 25 8.06 -0.76 14.67
C LEU A 25 8.36 0.72 14.44
N ARG A 26 8.05 1.58 15.42
CA ARG A 26 8.39 3.01 15.35
C ARG A 26 9.90 3.20 15.24
N ILE A 27 10.68 2.44 16.01
CA ILE A 27 12.15 2.48 15.99
C ILE A 27 12.67 1.97 14.65
N PHE A 28 12.15 0.84 14.17
CA PHE A 28 12.53 0.29 12.87
C PHE A 28 12.31 1.28 11.72
N PHE A 29 11.12 1.88 11.62
CA PHE A 29 10.83 2.86 10.57
C PHE A 29 11.61 4.15 10.74
N HIS A 30 11.97 4.54 11.96
CA HIS A 30 12.84 5.68 12.20
C HIS A 30 14.24 5.43 11.64
N PHE A 31 14.86 4.27 11.96
CA PHE A 31 16.14 3.87 11.37
C PHE A 31 16.10 3.80 9.85
N LEU A 32 15.03 3.23 9.30
CA LEU A 32 14.85 3.16 7.85
C LEU A 32 14.81 4.57 7.23
N ASN A 33 14.06 5.51 7.82
CA ASN A 33 14.02 6.89 7.32
C ASN A 33 15.39 7.59 7.41
N ILE A 34 16.13 7.42 8.50
CA ILE A 34 17.50 7.95 8.63
C ILE A 34 18.39 7.40 7.52
N SER A 35 18.37 6.08 7.28
CA SER A 35 19.19 5.45 6.25
C SER A 35 18.89 5.98 4.83
N ILE A 36 17.61 6.24 4.52
CA ILE A 36 17.20 6.81 3.23
C ILE A 36 17.70 8.25 3.10
N ILE A 37 17.57 9.07 4.15
CA ILE A 37 18.01 10.47 4.13
C ILE A 37 19.54 10.52 3.95
N ASN A 38 20.28 9.69 4.67
CA ASN A 38 21.74 9.61 4.53
C ASN A 38 22.15 9.17 3.12
N SER A 39 21.47 8.16 2.57
CA SER A 39 21.70 7.71 1.19
C SER A 39 21.38 8.81 0.17
N TRP A 40 20.34 9.60 0.41
CA TRP A 40 19.98 10.73 -0.43
C TRP A 40 21.02 11.84 -0.41
N ILE A 41 21.58 12.16 0.77
CA ILE A 41 22.66 13.17 0.90
C ILE A 41 23.86 12.74 0.06
N ILE A 42 24.30 11.48 0.20
CA ILE A 42 25.42 10.91 -0.57
C ILE A 42 25.11 10.93 -2.08
N TYR A 43 23.89 10.58 -2.48
CA TYR A 43 23.47 10.60 -3.88
C TYR A 43 23.44 12.02 -4.47
N LYS A 44 23.02 12.99 -3.66
CA LYS A 44 22.97 14.40 -4.05
C LYS A 44 24.37 14.98 -4.27
N GLU A 45 25.34 14.56 -3.45
CA GLU A 45 26.74 15.00 -3.56
C GLU A 45 27.45 14.37 -4.76
N ASN A 46 27.20 13.08 -5.06
CA ASN A 46 27.97 12.34 -6.05
C ASN A 46 27.33 12.23 -7.44
N CYS A 47 26.00 12.34 -7.54
CA CYS A 47 25.27 12.02 -8.77
C CYS A 47 24.46 13.22 -9.27
N GLN A 48 23.28 13.45 -8.67
CA GLN A 48 22.31 14.42 -9.14
C GLN A 48 21.51 15.03 -7.99
N ASN A 49 21.23 16.32 -8.10
CA ASN A 49 20.39 17.03 -7.14
C ASN A 49 18.91 16.79 -7.42
N ILE A 50 18.39 15.67 -6.91
CA ILE A 50 16.98 15.27 -7.01
C ILE A 50 16.27 15.57 -5.68
N PRO A 51 15.01 16.04 -5.66
CA PRO A 51 14.26 16.20 -4.43
C PRO A 51 14.04 14.88 -3.68
N LEU A 52 14.06 14.92 -2.34
CA LEU A 52 13.96 13.76 -1.47
C LEU A 52 12.75 12.85 -1.77
N LEU A 53 11.60 13.43 -2.15
CA LEU A 53 10.40 12.67 -2.52
C LEU A 53 10.61 11.81 -3.76
N GLN A 54 11.24 12.36 -4.80
CA GLN A 54 11.51 11.62 -6.04
C GLN A 54 12.54 10.52 -5.79
N PHE A 55 13.55 10.77 -4.96
CA PHE A 55 14.50 9.75 -4.53
C PHE A 55 13.82 8.62 -3.75
N LYS A 56 12.91 8.94 -2.83
CA LYS A 56 12.08 7.93 -2.15
C LYS A 56 11.24 7.11 -3.15
N ALA A 57 10.64 7.77 -4.14
CA ALA A 57 9.83 7.10 -5.16
C ALA A 57 10.65 6.16 -6.04
N SER A 58 11.88 6.52 -6.42
CA SER A 58 12.76 5.66 -7.21
C SER A 58 13.21 4.42 -6.43
N ILE A 59 13.50 4.55 -5.12
CA ILE A 59 13.76 3.40 -4.24
C ILE A 59 12.57 2.45 -4.22
N VAL A 60 11.36 2.98 -4.01
CA VAL A 60 10.14 2.15 -3.99
C VAL A 60 9.93 1.46 -5.34
N TRP A 61 10.11 2.20 -6.44
CA TRP A 61 9.95 1.65 -7.79
C TRP A 61 10.94 0.52 -8.05
N THR A 62 12.23 0.72 -7.74
CA THR A 62 13.26 -0.32 -7.90
C THR A 62 12.98 -1.55 -7.05
N MET A 63 12.59 -1.37 -5.77
CA MET A 63 12.18 -2.48 -4.90
C MET A 63 11.00 -3.27 -5.47
N LEU A 64 10.01 -2.60 -6.06
CA LEU A 64 8.87 -3.26 -6.69
C LEU A 64 9.26 -4.04 -7.95
N GLN A 65 10.29 -3.60 -8.68
CA GLN A 65 10.77 -4.36 -9.86
C GLN A 65 11.59 -5.59 -9.45
N ILE A 66 12.37 -5.53 -8.36
CA ILE A 66 13.17 -6.67 -7.87
C ILE A 66 12.30 -7.90 -7.58
N GLY A 67 11.06 -7.69 -7.11
CA GLY A 67 10.11 -8.77 -6.81
C GLY A 67 9.37 -9.36 -8.02
N LYS A 68 9.58 -8.86 -9.24
CA LYS A 68 8.89 -9.34 -10.46
C LYS A 68 9.62 -10.45 -11.20
N CYS A 69 10.58 -11.11 -10.56
CA CYS A 69 11.06 -12.38 -11.09
C CYS A 69 9.85 -13.31 -11.21
N ASP A 70 9.58 -13.80 -12.43
CA ASP A 70 8.58 -14.83 -12.75
C ASP A 70 8.97 -16.18 -12.11
N THR A 71 9.27 -16.17 -10.81
CA THR A 71 9.42 -17.40 -10.07
C THR A 71 8.05 -18.09 -10.12
N PRO A 72 7.99 -19.37 -10.51
CA PRO A 72 6.73 -20.10 -10.49
C PRO A 72 6.14 -19.96 -9.09
N LYS A 73 4.92 -19.42 -8.99
CA LYS A 73 4.22 -19.22 -7.72
C LYS A 73 4.31 -20.53 -6.93
N ARG A 74 5.11 -20.55 -5.86
CA ARG A 74 5.28 -21.75 -5.05
C ARG A 74 3.96 -21.95 -4.28
N GLY A 75 3.18 -22.91 -4.75
CA GLY A 75 1.82 -23.21 -4.26
C GLY A 75 1.02 -23.99 -5.31
N ARG A 76 -0.14 -24.51 -4.92
CA ARG A 76 -1.08 -25.18 -5.84
C ARG A 76 -1.41 -24.22 -7.00
N PRO A 77 -1.35 -24.66 -8.26
CA PRO A 77 -1.76 -23.84 -9.39
C PRO A 77 -3.17 -23.29 -9.12
N SER A 78 -3.27 -21.96 -9.00
CA SER A 78 -4.53 -21.30 -9.26
C SER A 78 -4.83 -21.62 -10.71
N LEU A 79 -5.83 -22.47 -10.98
CA LEU A 79 -6.50 -22.38 -12.27
C LEU A 79 -6.77 -20.89 -12.50
N GLN A 80 -6.37 -20.37 -13.64
CA GLN A 80 -6.75 -19.02 -14.05
C GLN A 80 -8.27 -18.99 -14.07
N SER A 81 -8.84 -18.49 -13.00
CA SER A 81 -10.17 -17.93 -12.99
C SER A 81 -9.99 -16.54 -12.43
N ASP A 82 -10.59 -15.57 -13.11
CA ASP A 82 -10.75 -14.19 -12.67
C ASP A 82 -10.85 -14.06 -11.13
N PRO A 83 -10.36 -12.96 -10.54
CA PRO A 83 -10.43 -12.74 -9.10
C PRO A 83 -11.82 -13.15 -8.59
N PRO A 84 -11.93 -13.96 -7.52
CA PRO A 84 -13.21 -14.50 -7.10
C PRO A 84 -14.18 -13.34 -6.93
N LYS A 85 -15.21 -13.29 -7.78
CA LYS A 85 -16.27 -12.29 -7.69
C LYS A 85 -16.71 -12.29 -6.23
N LYS A 86 -16.52 -11.16 -5.53
CA LYS A 86 -16.92 -11.00 -4.13
C LYS A 86 -18.32 -11.59 -4.00
N LYS A 87 -18.49 -12.66 -3.22
CA LYS A 87 -19.81 -13.25 -2.98
C LYS A 87 -20.67 -12.14 -2.39
N LYS A 88 -21.62 -11.63 -3.17
CA LYS A 88 -22.50 -10.53 -2.75
C LYS A 88 -23.28 -11.03 -1.54
N LYS A 89 -23.36 -10.21 -0.48
CA LYS A 89 -24.11 -10.53 0.73
C LYS A 89 -25.57 -10.79 0.33
N ILE A 90 -26.09 -11.98 0.63
CA ILE A 90 -27.53 -12.27 0.46
C ILE A 90 -28.28 -11.37 1.44
N THR A 91 -29.13 -10.48 0.94
CA THR A 91 -29.98 -9.62 1.76
C THR A 91 -31.14 -10.44 2.33
N ARG A 92 -31.62 -10.09 3.53
CA ARG A 92 -32.83 -10.70 4.11
C ARG A 92 -34.12 -10.04 3.62
N TYR A 93 -34.00 -8.98 2.83
CA TYR A 93 -35.11 -8.17 2.38
C TYR A 93 -35.68 -8.73 1.09
N ILE A 94 -36.97 -9.04 1.11
CA ILE A 94 -37.68 -9.69 0.02
C ILE A 94 -38.79 -8.77 -0.47
N CYS A 95 -38.93 -8.67 -1.79
CA CYS A 95 -40.03 -7.98 -2.47
C CYS A 95 -41.37 -8.69 -2.17
N LYS A 96 -42.28 -8.05 -1.44
CA LYS A 96 -43.60 -8.64 -1.13
C LYS A 96 -44.49 -8.93 -2.35
N LYS A 97 -44.21 -8.33 -3.51
CA LYS A 97 -44.97 -8.56 -4.75
C LYS A 97 -44.41 -9.70 -5.60
N CYS A 98 -43.12 -10.02 -5.43
CA CYS A 98 -42.37 -10.84 -6.36
C CYS A 98 -41.52 -11.93 -5.70
N ASP A 99 -41.52 -12.00 -4.36
CA ASP A 99 -40.74 -12.93 -3.53
C ASP A 99 -39.23 -13.01 -3.87
N THR A 100 -38.72 -11.95 -4.48
CA THR A 100 -37.31 -11.82 -4.89
C THR A 100 -36.49 -11.09 -3.82
N PRO A 101 -35.23 -11.50 -3.55
CA PRO A 101 -34.34 -10.73 -2.68
C PRO A 101 -33.95 -9.39 -3.34
N VAL A 102 -34.06 -8.29 -2.59
CA VAL A 102 -33.77 -6.92 -3.05
C VAL A 102 -32.79 -6.25 -2.09
N CYS A 103 -31.98 -5.32 -2.59
CA CYS A 103 -31.14 -4.45 -1.76
C CYS A 103 -31.91 -3.17 -1.37
N PRO A 104 -32.09 -2.84 -0.07
CA PRO A 104 -32.82 -1.64 0.34
C PRO A 104 -32.18 -0.31 -0.07
N GLU A 105 -30.87 -0.28 -0.29
CA GLU A 105 -30.12 0.95 -0.61
C GLU A 105 -30.17 1.31 -2.09
N CYS A 106 -30.21 0.33 -2.99
CA CYS A 106 -30.25 0.57 -4.44
C CYS A 106 -31.56 0.15 -5.12
N MET A 107 -32.45 -0.57 -4.42
CA MET A 107 -33.70 -1.13 -4.95
C MET A 107 -33.50 -1.95 -6.24
N GLU A 108 -32.29 -2.43 -6.49
CA GLU A 108 -31.98 -3.27 -7.65
C GLU A 108 -32.34 -4.72 -7.33
N ASP A 109 -33.08 -5.34 -8.23
CA ASP A 109 -33.38 -6.76 -8.20
C ASP A 109 -32.09 -7.57 -8.41
N PHE A 110 -31.82 -8.56 -7.55
CA PHE A 110 -30.63 -9.41 -7.67
C PHE A 110 -30.71 -10.45 -8.82
N HIS A 111 -31.67 -10.31 -9.73
CA HIS A 111 -31.72 -11.15 -10.94
C HIS A 111 -30.69 -10.69 -11.98
N ARG A 112 -29.77 -11.59 -12.30
CA ARG A 112 -29.28 -11.71 -13.67
C ARG A 112 -29.99 -12.95 -14.23
N LYS A 113 -30.86 -12.77 -15.23
CA LYS A 113 -31.33 -13.90 -16.06
C LYS A 113 -30.13 -14.56 -16.74
#